data_AF-A0A2T8HLH9-F1
#
_entry.id   AF-A0A2T8HLH9-F1
#
_cell.length_a   1.000
_cell.length_b   1.000
_cell.length_c   1.000
_cell.angle_alpha   90.00
_cell.angle_beta   90.00
_cell.angle_gamma   90.00
#
_symmetry.space_group_name_H-M   'P 1'
#
loop_
_entity.id
_entity.type
_entity.pdbx_description
1 polymer ?
#
loop_
_entity_poly.entity_id
_entity_poly.type
_entity_poly.pdbx_seq_one_letter_code
_entity_poly.pdbx_strand_id
1 'polypeptide(L)'
;MRSKRWFLTQIKGMKDLTIINGANQDFIFIDADSDTSGIVAYFINSESYLDGYFEDQDLIKVEVEYQYQALESVSGWEYPQYTDTKVYPGDESFDYDSAYNEALEAAKEILLQKHDVQYVEV
;
A
#
# COMPACT_ATOMS: atom_id res chain seq x y z
N MET A 1 -12.52 -10.27 27.56
CA MET A 1 -11.56 -10.42 26.46
C MET A 1 -10.41 -9.45 26.70
N ARG A 2 -9.15 -9.89 26.66
CA ARG A 2 -8.00 -9.00 26.85
C ARG A 2 -7.67 -8.36 25.50
N SER A 3 -7.97 -7.07 25.34
CA SER A 3 -7.49 -6.27 24.21
C SER A 3 -5.96 -6.26 24.25
N LYS A 4 -5.33 -6.64 23.13
CA LYS A 4 -3.88 -6.58 22.98
C LYS A 4 -3.54 -5.15 22.55
N ARG A 5 -2.72 -4.46 23.35
CA ARG A 5 -2.15 -3.17 22.96
C ARG A 5 -0.81 -3.41 22.31
N TRP A 6 -0.62 -2.83 21.14
CA TRP A 6 0.67 -2.82 20.46
C TRP A 6 1.34 -1.48 20.70
N PHE A 7 2.66 -1.52 20.86
CA PHE A 7 3.48 -0.33 20.94
C PHE A 7 4.37 -0.32 19.71
N LEU A 8 4.21 0.70 18.88
CA LEU A 8 5.23 1.10 17.93
C LEU A 8 6.37 1.73 18.75
N THR A 9 7.19 0.88 19.38
CA THR A 9 8.59 1.28 19.61
C THR A 9 9.08 1.65 18.24
N GLN A 10 9.48 2.90 18.01
CA GLN A 10 10.24 3.29 16.83
C GLN A 10 11.27 2.18 16.57
N ILE A 11 10.98 1.31 15.61
CA ILE A 11 11.91 0.29 15.19
C ILE A 11 13.08 1.12 14.67
N LYS A 12 14.24 0.94 15.29
CA LYS A 12 15.47 1.71 15.05
C LYS A 12 15.72 1.79 13.54
N GLY A 13 15.25 2.85 12.89
CA GLY A 13 15.21 2.97 11.42
C GLY A 13 13.96 3.63 10.82
N MET A 14 12.81 3.68 11.50
CA MET A 14 11.63 4.42 11.01
C MET A 14 11.86 5.94 11.15
N LYS A 15 12.33 6.55 10.06
CA LYS A 15 12.23 7.99 9.85
C LYS A 15 10.78 8.29 9.49
N ASP A 16 10.07 8.89 10.43
CA ASP A 16 8.79 9.58 10.25
C ASP A 16 7.54 8.69 10.10
N LEU A 17 6.54 8.95 10.95
CA LEU A 17 5.18 8.41 10.81
C LEU A 17 4.62 8.90 9.47
N THR A 18 4.20 7.98 8.60
CA THR A 18 3.58 8.36 7.33
C THR A 18 2.11 8.64 7.56
N ILE A 19 1.75 9.93 7.56
CA ILE A 19 0.38 10.41 7.67
C ILE A 19 -0.21 10.53 6.26
N ILE A 20 -1.40 9.96 6.08
CA ILE A 20 -2.19 9.98 4.85
C ILE A 20 -3.39 10.87 5.12
N ASN A 21 -3.40 12.06 4.52
CA ASN A 21 -4.47 13.03 4.73
C ASN A 21 -5.70 12.64 3.91
N GLY A 22 -6.82 12.35 4.57
CA GLY A 22 -8.11 12.15 3.91
C GLY A 22 -8.97 13.41 3.97
N ALA A 23 -10.09 13.43 3.24
CA ALA A 23 -10.95 14.60 3.23
C ALA A 23 -11.66 14.85 4.57
N ASN A 24 -12.01 13.78 5.30
CA ASN A 24 -12.75 13.86 6.56
C ASN A 24 -11.95 13.38 7.77
N GLN A 25 -10.95 12.52 7.56
CA GLN A 25 -10.13 11.94 8.62
C GLN A 25 -8.73 11.61 8.08
N ASP A 26 -7.73 11.75 8.92
CA ASP A 26 -6.35 11.38 8.60
C ASP A 26 -6.08 9.95 9.04
N PHE A 27 -5.19 9.28 8.31
CA PHE A 27 -4.74 7.93 8.62
C PHE A 27 -3.25 7.89 8.84
N ILE A 28 -2.81 6.90 9.59
CA ILE A 28 -1.40 6.61 9.83
C ILE A 28 -1.13 5.23 9.25
N PHE A 29 -0.12 5.17 8.38
CA PHE A 29 0.43 3.90 7.92
C PHE A 29 1.23 3.25 9.04
N ILE A 30 0.92 1.98 9.33
CA ILE A 30 1.55 1.21 10.40
C ILE A 30 2.65 0.33 9.83
N ASP A 31 2.28 -0.57 8.92
CA ASP A 31 3.18 -1.52 8.27
C ASP A 31 2.51 -2.13 7.03
N ALA A 32 3.27 -2.85 6.22
CA ALA A 32 2.73 -3.70 5.17
C ALA A 32 3.50 -5.01 5.06
N ASP A 33 2.77 -6.11 5.02
CA ASP A 33 3.30 -7.43 4.68
C ASP A 33 3.20 -7.64 3.17
N SER A 34 4.18 -8.30 2.57
CA SER A 34 4.15 -8.65 1.15
C SER A 34 4.49 -10.12 0.92
N ASP A 35 3.89 -10.68 -0.12
CA ASP A 35 4.22 -12.01 -0.63
C ASP A 35 4.38 -11.97 -2.15
N THR A 36 4.43 -13.13 -2.80
CA THR A 36 4.60 -13.23 -4.26
C THR A 36 3.38 -12.77 -5.06
N SER A 37 2.23 -12.62 -4.42
CA SER A 37 0.94 -12.31 -5.05
C SER A 37 0.47 -10.88 -4.79
N GLY A 38 0.96 -10.22 -3.74
CA GLY A 38 0.58 -8.86 -3.43
C GLY A 38 1.05 -8.37 -2.08
N ILE A 39 0.35 -7.36 -1.58
CA ILE A 39 0.59 -6.78 -0.25
C ILE A 39 -0.67 -6.76 0.59
N VAL A 40 -0.44 -6.71 1.89
CA VAL A 40 -1.42 -6.40 2.91
C VAL A 40 -0.92 -5.18 3.67
N ALA A 41 -1.52 -4.03 3.43
CA ALA A 41 -1.19 -2.79 4.11
C ALA A 41 -2.10 -2.55 5.33
N TYR A 42 -1.50 -2.11 6.42
CA TYR A 42 -2.16 -1.83 7.68
C TYR A 42 -2.14 -0.33 7.99
N PHE A 43 -3.32 0.21 8.24
CA PHE A 43 -3.53 1.61 8.56
C PHE A 43 -4.33 1.75 9.86
N ILE A 44 -4.31 2.94 10.43
CA ILE A 44 -5.18 3.31 11.54
C ILE A 44 -5.66 4.74 11.36
N ASN A 45 -6.85 5.07 11.88
CA ASN A 45 -7.26 6.46 12.03
C ASN A 45 -6.31 7.18 13.01
N SER A 46 -5.86 8.39 12.67
CA SER A 46 -4.96 9.19 13.49
C SER A 46 -5.51 9.45 14.91
N GLU A 47 -6.82 9.60 15.09
CA GLU A 47 -7.47 9.78 16.40
C GLU A 47 -7.38 8.55 17.29
N SER A 48 -7.27 7.35 16.68
CA SER A 48 -7.12 6.08 17.39
C SER A 48 -5.66 5.76 17.70
N TYR A 49 -4.72 6.55 17.16
CA TYR A 49 -3.29 6.43 17.42
C TYR A 49 -2.86 7.37 18.54
N LEU A 50 -2.57 6.80 19.72
CA LEU A 50 -2.21 7.57 20.91
C LEU A 50 -0.72 7.37 21.22
N ASP A 51 0.14 8.26 20.71
CA ASP A 51 1.57 8.31 21.06
C ASP A 51 2.30 6.96 20.95
N GLY A 52 2.11 6.25 19.83
CA GLY A 52 2.70 4.93 19.61
C GLY A 52 1.83 3.75 20.02
N TYR A 53 0.66 3.99 20.62
CA TYR A 53 -0.27 2.94 21.04
C TYR A 53 -1.51 2.87 20.15
N PHE A 54 -1.94 1.64 19.87
CA PHE A 54 -3.20 1.33 19.21
C PHE A 54 -3.71 -0.07 19.60
N GLU A 55 -5.00 -0.33 19.34
CA GLU A 55 -5.61 -1.65 19.52
C GLU A 55 -5.79 -2.37 18.18
N ASP A 56 -5.70 -3.70 18.17
CA ASP A 56 -5.85 -4.53 16.96
C ASP A 56 -7.17 -4.30 16.22
N GLN A 57 -8.23 -3.98 16.96
CA GLN A 57 -9.57 -3.76 16.42
C GLN A 57 -9.68 -2.47 15.59
N ASP A 58 -8.75 -1.53 15.79
CA ASP A 58 -8.74 -0.23 15.11
C ASP A 58 -7.90 -0.29 13.81
N LEU A 59 -7.22 -1.43 13.55
CA LEU A 59 -6.46 -1.64 12.34
C LEU A 59 -7.37 -1.78 11.12
N ILE A 60 -7.11 -0.98 10.12
CA ILE A 60 -7.73 -1.04 8.81
C ILE A 60 -6.79 -1.82 7.89
N LYS A 61 -7.27 -2.97 7.41
CA LYS A 61 -6.55 -3.84 6.48
C LYS A 61 -6.95 -3.53 5.04
N VAL A 62 -5.97 -3.30 4.18
CA VAL A 62 -6.18 -3.17 2.73
C VAL A 62 -5.27 -4.17 2.02
N GLU A 63 -5.88 -5.06 1.25
CA GLU A 63 -5.19 -6.06 0.44
C GLU A 63 -5.14 -5.58 -1.01
N VAL A 64 -3.97 -5.66 -1.63
CA VAL A 64 -3.76 -5.29 -3.03
C VAL A 64 -2.94 -6.38 -3.71
N GLU A 65 -3.52 -6.99 -4.74
CA GLU A 65 -2.85 -7.99 -5.57
C GLU A 65 -1.96 -7.32 -6.62
N TYR A 66 -0.75 -7.85 -6.81
CA TYR A 66 0.13 -7.41 -7.87
C TYR A 66 -0.51 -7.67 -9.24
N GLN A 67 -0.44 -6.67 -10.09
CA GLN A 67 -0.87 -6.75 -11.48
C GLN A 67 0.32 -7.04 -12.40
N TYR A 68 0.05 -7.22 -13.69
CA TYR A 68 1.11 -7.33 -14.67
C TYR A 68 1.85 -6.00 -14.83
N GLN A 69 3.16 -6.07 -15.04
CA GLN A 69 3.99 -4.93 -15.43
C GLN A 69 4.19 -4.94 -16.95
N ALA A 70 4.21 -3.76 -17.56
CA ALA A 70 4.57 -3.61 -18.97
C ALA A 70 6.09 -3.45 -19.09
N LEU A 71 6.74 -4.40 -19.74
CA LEU A 71 8.16 -4.34 -20.07
C LEU A 71 8.31 -3.93 -21.53
N GLU A 72 8.78 -2.71 -21.75
CA GLU A 72 9.11 -2.21 -23.07
C GLU A 72 10.48 -2.74 -23.49
N SER A 73 10.56 -3.34 -24.68
CA SER A 73 11.81 -3.78 -25.28
C SER A 73 12.01 -3.12 -26.63
N VAL A 74 13.24 -2.68 -26.88
CA VAL A 74 13.65 -2.06 -28.15
C VAL A 74 14.59 -3.00 -28.88
N SER A 75 14.27 -3.30 -30.14
CA SER A 75 15.11 -4.10 -31.02
C SER A 75 15.32 -3.43 -32.38
N GLY A 76 16.39 -3.78 -33.10
CA GLY A 76 16.72 -3.19 -34.40
C GLY A 76 17.48 -1.87 -34.29
N TRP A 77 18.70 -1.84 -34.86
CA TRP A 77 19.60 -0.67 -34.78
C TRP A 77 19.27 0.44 -35.81
N GLU A 78 18.92 0.07 -37.05
CA GLU A 78 18.55 1.05 -38.10
C GLU A 78 17.06 1.40 -38.10
N TYR A 79 16.20 0.48 -37.65
CA TYR A 79 14.75 0.66 -37.55
C TYR A 79 14.27 0.12 -36.20
N PRO A 80 14.17 0.98 -35.18
CA PRO A 80 13.75 0.56 -33.84
C PRO A 80 12.33 -0.01 -33.86
N GLN A 81 12.18 -1.21 -33.32
CA GLN A 81 10.90 -1.88 -33.06
C GLN A 81 10.67 -1.93 -31.56
N TYR A 82 9.56 -1.34 -31.14
CA TYR A 82 9.10 -1.31 -29.76
C TYR A 82 8.12 -2.46 -29.55
N THR A 83 8.39 -3.30 -28.57
CA THR A 83 7.51 -4.42 -28.19
C THR A 83 7.23 -4.35 -26.70
N ASP A 84 5.94 -4.26 -26.36
CA ASP A 84 5.46 -4.31 -24.99
C ASP A 84 5.14 -5.75 -24.61
N THR A 85 5.83 -6.26 -23.60
CA THR A 85 5.56 -7.59 -23.04
C THR A 85 4.94 -7.44 -21.67
N LYS A 86 3.90 -8.23 -21.38
CA LYS A 86 3.33 -8.31 -20.04
C LYS A 86 4.15 -9.29 -19.20
N VAL A 87 4.62 -8.82 -18.06
CA VAL A 87 5.35 -9.61 -17.07
C VAL A 87 4.45 -9.79 -15.87
N TYR A 88 4.27 -11.03 -15.42
CA TYR A 88 3.36 -11.39 -14.34
C TYR A 88 4.12 -11.71 -13.05
N PRO A 89 3.46 -11.60 -11.88
CA PRO A 89 4.04 -12.06 -10.63
C PRO A 89 4.48 -13.53 -10.73
N GLY A 90 5.75 -13.79 -10.47
CA GLY A 90 6.39 -15.10 -10.62
C GLY A 90 7.34 -15.21 -11.82
N ASP A 91 7.29 -14.26 -12.75
CA ASP A 91 8.27 -14.16 -13.83
C ASP A 91 9.62 -13.62 -13.31
N GLU A 92 10.74 -14.08 -13.89
CA GLU A 92 12.09 -13.65 -13.48
C GLU A 92 12.33 -12.15 -13.66
N SER A 93 11.67 -11.55 -14.66
CA SER A 93 11.77 -10.13 -14.97
C SER A 93 10.74 -9.27 -14.23
N PHE A 94 9.95 -9.84 -13.32
CA PHE A 94 8.97 -9.08 -12.55
C PHE A 94 9.67 -8.27 -11.45
N ASP A 95 9.46 -6.95 -11.45
CA ASP A 95 10.04 -6.06 -10.47
C ASP A 95 9.15 -5.96 -9.23
N TYR A 96 9.44 -6.80 -8.25
CA TYR A 96 8.71 -6.83 -6.98
C TYR A 96 8.85 -5.55 -6.16
N ASP A 97 9.97 -4.82 -6.26
CA ASP A 97 10.16 -3.57 -5.53
C ASP A 97 9.26 -2.47 -6.12
N SER A 98 9.18 -2.38 -7.45
CA SER A 98 8.23 -1.46 -8.12
C SER A 98 6.78 -1.86 -7.82
N ALA A 99 6.46 -3.15 -7.93
CA ALA A 99 5.10 -3.64 -7.68
C ALA A 99 4.65 -3.38 -6.23
N TYR A 100 5.55 -3.54 -5.25
CA TYR A 100 5.29 -3.24 -3.85
C TYR A 100 4.92 -1.76 -3.65
N ASN A 101 5.72 -0.84 -4.22
CA ASN A 101 5.47 0.60 -4.07
C ASN A 101 4.17 1.03 -4.74
N GLU A 102 3.89 0.53 -5.95
CA GLU A 102 2.63 0.78 -6.65
C GLU A 102 1.43 0.22 -5.88
N ALA A 103 1.55 -1.00 -5.37
CA ALA A 103 0.50 -1.61 -4.56
C ALA A 103 0.26 -0.85 -3.25
N LEU A 104 1.31 -0.29 -2.64
CA LEU A 104 1.21 0.53 -1.44
C LEU A 104 0.48 1.85 -1.71
N GLU A 105 0.77 2.52 -2.83
CA GLU A 105 0.02 3.70 -3.26
C GLU A 105 -1.44 3.37 -3.57
N ALA A 106 -1.69 2.26 -4.29
CA ALA A 106 -3.04 1.79 -4.53
C ALA A 106 -3.79 1.48 -3.22
N ALA A 107 -3.13 0.90 -2.22
CA ALA A 107 -3.72 0.63 -0.92
C ALA A 107 -4.12 1.95 -0.20
N LYS A 108 -3.30 2.99 -0.30
CA LYS A 108 -3.62 4.33 0.24
C LYS A 108 -4.81 4.94 -0.49
N GLU A 109 -4.87 4.84 -1.82
CA GLU A 109 -6.01 5.34 -2.59
C GLU A 109 -7.31 4.59 -2.26
N ILE A 110 -7.25 3.25 -2.15
CA ILE A 110 -8.40 2.43 -1.75
C ILE A 110 -8.87 2.80 -0.34
N LEU A 111 -7.94 3.03 0.60
CA LEU A 111 -8.25 3.50 1.94
C LEU A 111 -9.01 4.83 1.88
N LEU A 112 -8.48 5.81 1.13
CA LEU A 112 -9.12 7.11 0.97
C LEU A 112 -10.51 6.94 0.36
N GLN A 113 -10.67 6.27 -0.78
CA GLN A 113 -11.96 6.07 -1.44
C GLN A 113 -13.02 5.42 -0.55
N LYS A 114 -12.63 4.42 0.26
CA LYS A 114 -13.56 3.75 1.20
C LYS A 114 -14.07 4.69 2.31
N HIS A 115 -13.29 5.69 2.66
CA HIS A 115 -13.54 6.59 3.78
C HIS A 115 -13.85 8.04 3.35
N ASP A 116 -13.83 8.31 2.05
CA ASP A 116 -14.16 9.60 1.42
C ASP A 116 -15.64 9.68 1.01
N VAL A 117 -16.48 8.72 1.41
CA VAL A 117 -17.93 8.75 1.14
C VAL A 117 -18.58 9.88 1.94
N GLN A 118 -18.54 11.09 1.38
CA GLN A 118 -19.50 12.13 1.66
C GLN A 118 -20.90 11.65 1.25
N TYR A 119 -21.85 11.90 2.14
CA TYR A 119 -23.29 11.79 1.92
C TYR A 119 -23.69 12.24 0.51
N VAL A 120 -24.26 11.34 -0.29
CA VAL A 120 -25.20 11.76 -1.33
C VAL A 120 -26.57 11.76 -0.64
N GLU A 121 -26.98 12.90 -0.10
CA GLU A 121 -28.40 13.13 0.17
C GLU A 121 -29.15 13.06 -1.17
N VAL A 122 -30.11 12.13 -1.26
CA VAL A 122 -31.13 12.11 -2.32
C VAL A 122 -32.49 12.27 -1.66
#